data_AF-A0A9R1VU49-F1
#
_entry.id   AF-A0A9R1VU49-F1
#
_cell.length_a   1.000
_cell.length_b   1.000
_cell.length_c   1.000
_cell.angle_alpha   90.00
_cell.angle_beta   90.00
_cell.angle_gamma   90.00
#
_symmetry.space_group_name_H-M   'P 1'
#
loop_
_entity.id
_entity.type
_entity.pdbx_description
1 polymer ?
#
loop_
_entity_poly.entity_id
_entity_poly.type
_entity_poly.pdbx_seq_one_letter_code
_entity_poly.pdbx_strand_id
1 'polypeptide(L)'
;MKLPVPLAALLILAFVFTSSVFKSAAATTPTGVSASASTSVSISVSGPGGFGCDKKCELRCSRSGRRDRCLDYCGICCGKCSGCVPAGPYADKAQCPCYRDMKNPKGTSKCP
;
A
#
# COMPACT_ATOMS: atom_id res chain seq x y z
N MET A 1 -4.49 5.81 55.40
CA MET A 1 -3.25 5.06 55.12
C MET A 1 -2.92 5.29 53.65
N LYS A 2 -2.17 6.37 53.36
CA LYS A 2 -1.75 6.74 52.01
C LYS A 2 -0.60 5.81 51.62
N LEU A 3 -0.87 4.86 50.73
CA LEU A 3 0.14 3.99 50.15
C LEU A 3 1.15 4.86 49.38
N PRO A 4 2.46 4.62 49.51
CA PRO A 4 3.45 5.51 48.92
C PRO A 4 3.46 5.27 47.41
N VAL A 5 3.22 6.34 46.66
CA VAL A 5 3.32 6.45 45.20
C VAL A 5 4.70 6.09 44.59
N PRO A 6 5.87 6.06 45.30
CA PRO A 6 7.14 5.80 44.65
C PRO A 6 7.35 4.31 44.32
N LEU A 7 6.62 3.37 44.93
CA LEU A 7 6.80 1.94 44.66
C LEU A 7 6.23 1.53 43.29
N ALA A 8 5.09 2.10 42.91
CA ALA A 8 4.48 1.87 41.59
C ALA A 8 5.30 2.52 40.46
N ALA A 9 5.88 3.71 40.71
CA ALA A 9 6.76 4.39 39.76
C ALA A 9 8.06 3.62 39.50
N LEU A 10 8.61 2.96 40.53
CA LEU A 10 9.84 2.14 40.43
C LEU A 10 9.63 0.88 39.58
N LEU A 11 8.45 0.25 39.66
CA LEU A 11 8.10 -0.91 38.84
C LEU A 11 7.92 -0.57 37.35
N ILE A 12 7.35 0.60 37.04
CA ILE A 12 7.16 1.05 35.65
C ILE A 12 8.51 1.38 34.99
N LEU A 13 9.44 2.00 35.71
CA LEU A 13 10.79 2.29 35.20
C LEU A 13 11.59 1.01 34.90
N ALA A 14 11.45 -0.03 35.72
CA ALA A 14 12.10 -1.33 35.47
C ALA A 14 11.57 -2.01 34.18
N PHE A 15 10.27 -1.92 33.91
CA PHE A 15 9.63 -2.57 32.75
C PHE A 15 10.00 -1.91 31.41
N VAL A 16 10.23 -0.59 31.40
CA VAL A 16 10.66 0.14 30.18
C VAL A 16 12.13 -0.16 29.84
N PHE A 17 12.98 -0.41 30.85
CA PHE A 17 14.40 -0.69 30.65
C PHE A 17 14.65 -2.07 30.02
N THR A 18 13.84 -3.07 30.34
CA THR A 18 13.95 -4.43 29.77
C THR A 18 13.58 -4.51 28.29
N SER A 19 12.76 -3.59 27.78
CA SER A 19 12.29 -3.60 26.39
C SER A 19 13.36 -3.14 25.38
N SER A 20 14.40 -2.43 25.83
CA SER A 20 15.36 -1.77 24.94
C SER A 20 16.60 -2.61 24.59
N VAL A 21 16.74 -3.83 25.13
CA VAL A 21 17.96 -4.66 24.97
C VAL A 21 17.79 -5.86 24.02
N PHE A 22 16.59 -6.15 23.52
CA PHE A 22 16.40 -7.20 22.49
C PHE A 22 16.64 -6.65 21.07
N LYS A 23 17.90 -6.26 20.82
CA LYS A 23 18.45 -6.05 19.48
C LYS A 23 19.40 -7.19 19.15
N SER A 24 18.85 -8.36 18.86
CA SER A 24 19.63 -9.49 18.34
C SER A 24 19.88 -9.26 16.85
N ALA A 25 21.11 -8.87 16.54
CA ALA A 25 21.72 -9.01 15.23
C ALA A 25 22.11 -10.48 15.01
N ALA A 26 21.77 -11.01 13.84
CA ALA A 26 22.52 -12.10 13.20
C ALA A 26 22.61 -11.79 11.71
N ALA A 27 23.86 -11.70 11.25
CA ALA A 27 24.28 -11.40 9.89
C ALA A 27 24.47 -12.69 9.06
N THR A 28 24.84 -12.51 7.78
CA THR A 28 25.35 -13.50 6.77
C THR A 28 24.30 -14.35 6.04
N THR A 29 24.22 -14.47 4.70
CA THR A 29 25.04 -14.03 3.54
C THR A 29 24.21 -14.09 2.24
N PRO A 30 24.58 -13.37 1.16
CA PRO A 30 23.93 -13.41 -0.15
C PRO A 30 24.51 -14.53 -1.03
N THR A 31 23.67 -15.29 -1.73
CA THR A 31 24.09 -16.27 -2.74
C THR A 31 23.36 -16.02 -4.06
N GLY A 32 24.16 -15.73 -5.10
CA GLY A 32 24.01 -16.29 -6.43
C GLY A 32 22.87 -15.78 -7.29
N VAL A 33 23.19 -14.84 -8.17
CA VAL A 33 22.40 -14.59 -9.39
C VAL A 33 22.58 -15.80 -10.32
N SER A 34 21.48 -16.29 -10.87
CA SER A 34 21.49 -17.02 -12.13
C SER A 34 20.38 -16.44 -12.97
N ALA A 35 20.80 -15.70 -13.99
CA ALA A 35 19.94 -15.23 -15.04
C ALA A 35 19.43 -16.45 -15.82
N SER A 36 18.11 -16.54 -15.96
CA SER A 36 17.49 -17.13 -17.14
C SER A 36 16.21 -16.37 -17.42
N ALA A 37 16.21 -15.74 -18.58
CA ALA A 37 15.13 -14.94 -19.10
C ALA A 37 13.93 -15.84 -19.42
N SER A 38 12.92 -15.82 -18.55
CA SER A 38 11.52 -16.09 -18.88
C SER A 38 10.68 -15.51 -17.75
N THR A 39 10.36 -14.21 -17.79
CA THR A 39 9.54 -13.57 -16.75
C THR A 39 8.07 -13.97 -16.95
N SER A 40 7.75 -15.24 -16.66
CA SER A 40 6.40 -15.62 -16.29
C SER A 40 6.11 -14.96 -14.96
N VAL A 41 5.47 -13.80 -15.00
CA VAL A 41 4.97 -13.10 -13.82
C VAL A 41 4.02 -14.07 -13.13
N SER A 42 4.48 -14.66 -12.03
CA SER A 42 3.66 -15.43 -11.10
C SER A 42 2.73 -14.46 -10.39
N ILE A 43 1.63 -14.11 -11.06
CA ILE A 43 0.52 -13.39 -10.44
C ILE A 43 -0.07 -14.37 -9.42
N SER A 44 0.36 -14.20 -8.17
CA SER A 44 -0.28 -14.83 -7.02
C SER A 44 -1.65 -14.18 -6.86
N VAL A 45 -2.65 -14.70 -7.58
CA VAL A 45 -4.04 -14.25 -7.43
C VAL A 45 -4.57 -14.82 -6.11
N SER A 46 -4.35 -14.06 -5.04
CA SER A 46 -4.92 -14.36 -3.73
C SER A 46 -6.19 -13.55 -3.57
N GLY A 47 -7.32 -14.19 -3.85
CA GLY A 47 -8.66 -13.77 -3.46
C GLY A 47 -9.36 -12.75 -4.38
N PRO A 48 -10.66 -12.46 -4.11
CA PRO A 48 -11.48 -11.52 -4.89
C PRO A 48 -11.01 -10.06 -4.83
N GLY A 49 -9.86 -9.77 -4.22
CA GLY A 49 -9.14 -8.49 -4.21
C GLY A 49 -7.84 -8.50 -5.02
N GLY A 50 -7.62 -9.50 -5.88
CA GLY A 50 -6.34 -9.84 -6.50
C GLY A 50 -5.87 -9.00 -7.70
N PHE A 51 -6.41 -7.80 -7.96
CA PHE A 51 -6.03 -7.06 -9.17
C PHE A 51 -4.82 -6.11 -9.03
N GLY A 52 -4.22 -6.04 -7.83
CA GLY A 52 -3.04 -5.21 -7.58
C GLY A 52 -3.31 -3.71 -7.72
N CYS A 53 -4.42 -3.23 -7.13
CA CYS A 53 -4.85 -1.85 -7.25
C CYS A 53 -3.94 -0.86 -6.50
N ASP A 54 -3.44 -1.25 -5.33
CA ASP A 54 -2.73 -0.34 -4.42
C ASP A 54 -1.52 0.30 -5.11
N LYS A 55 -0.65 -0.52 -5.74
CA LYS A 55 0.55 -0.03 -6.42
C LYS A 55 0.25 0.79 -7.66
N LYS A 56 -0.76 0.42 -8.43
CA LYS A 56 -1.17 1.18 -9.63
C LYS A 56 -1.73 2.54 -9.24
N CYS A 57 -2.59 2.58 -8.22
CA CYS A 57 -3.17 3.81 -7.70
C CYS A 57 -2.13 4.70 -7.01
N GLU A 58 -1.16 4.12 -6.32
CA GLU A 58 -0.03 4.84 -5.72
C GLU A 58 0.77 5.61 -6.79
N LEU A 59 1.10 4.97 -7.92
CA LEU A 59 1.75 5.63 -9.05
C LEU A 59 0.84 6.67 -9.70
N ARG A 60 -0.44 6.33 -9.94
CA ARG A 60 -1.38 7.23 -10.64
C ARG A 60 -1.63 8.52 -9.85
N CYS A 61 -1.72 8.42 -8.53
CA CYS A 61 -1.95 9.53 -7.63
C CYS A 61 -0.67 10.21 -7.13
N SER A 62 0.51 9.82 -7.65
CA SER A 62 1.82 10.25 -7.15
C SER A 62 2.03 11.76 -7.15
N ARG A 63 1.40 12.49 -8.09
CA ARG A 63 1.46 13.97 -8.22
C ARG A 63 0.12 14.66 -7.96
N SER A 64 -0.86 13.98 -7.36
CA SER A 64 -2.14 14.59 -7.03
C SER A 64 -2.04 15.48 -5.79
N GLY A 65 -2.55 16.71 -5.86
CA GLY A 65 -2.61 17.63 -4.72
C GLY A 65 -3.60 17.20 -3.63
N ARG A 66 -4.52 16.27 -3.92
CA ARG A 66 -5.41 15.62 -2.93
C ARG A 66 -5.22 14.12 -3.02
N ARG A 67 -4.11 13.63 -2.47
CA ARG A 67 -3.64 12.25 -2.64
C ARG A 67 -4.65 11.23 -2.12
N ASP A 68 -5.16 11.39 -0.91
CA ASP A 68 -6.09 10.42 -0.29
C ASP A 68 -7.37 10.27 -1.11
N ARG A 69 -7.98 11.40 -1.49
CA ARG A 69 -9.16 11.42 -2.37
C ARG A 69 -8.89 10.75 -3.73
N CYS A 70 -7.69 10.92 -4.27
CA CYS A 70 -7.31 10.25 -5.51
C CYS A 70 -7.21 8.74 -5.33
N LEU A 71 -6.58 8.28 -4.25
CA LEU A 71 -6.45 6.86 -3.94
C LEU A 71 -7.83 6.19 -3.77
N ASP A 72 -8.76 6.85 -3.06
CA ASP A 72 -10.12 6.34 -2.87
C ASP A 72 -10.85 6.12 -4.21
N TYR A 73 -10.89 7.15 -5.06
CA TYR A 73 -11.56 7.03 -6.36
C TYR A 73 -10.83 6.08 -7.30
N CYS A 74 -9.49 6.08 -7.29
CA CYS A 74 -8.71 5.14 -8.07
C CYS A 74 -9.01 3.70 -7.66
N GLY A 75 -9.07 3.40 -6.36
CA GLY A 75 -9.40 2.07 -5.83
C GLY A 75 -10.79 1.61 -6.26
N ILE A 76 -11.80 2.49 -6.18
CA ILE A 76 -13.16 2.19 -6.64
C ILE A 76 -13.17 1.87 -8.15
N CYS A 77 -12.49 2.68 -8.95
CA CYS A 77 -12.42 2.48 -10.39
C CYS A 77 -11.64 1.22 -10.76
N CYS A 78 -10.53 0.98 -10.08
CA CYS A 78 -9.70 -0.20 -10.24
C CYS A 78 -10.51 -1.47 -9.96
N GLY A 79 -11.22 -1.54 -8.83
CA GLY A 79 -12.08 -2.69 -8.51
C GLY A 79 -13.18 -2.92 -9.55
N LYS A 80 -13.83 -1.86 -10.03
CA LYS A 80 -14.88 -1.96 -11.06
C LYS A 80 -14.36 -2.34 -12.44
N CYS A 81 -13.13 -1.97 -12.76
CA CYS A 81 -12.52 -2.18 -14.07
C CYS A 81 -11.55 -3.36 -14.08
N SER A 82 -11.78 -4.38 -13.25
CA SER A 82 -10.94 -5.60 -13.17
C SER A 82 -9.44 -5.29 -12.99
N GLY A 83 -9.18 -4.23 -12.24
CA GLY A 83 -7.88 -3.62 -11.95
C GLY A 83 -7.10 -3.01 -13.09
N CYS A 84 -7.77 -2.62 -14.17
CA CYS A 84 -7.17 -1.70 -15.13
C CYS A 84 -7.07 -0.30 -14.52
N VAL A 85 -5.85 0.21 -14.39
CA VAL A 85 -5.55 1.60 -14.03
C VAL A 85 -4.49 2.08 -15.02
N PRO A 86 -4.69 3.22 -15.70
CA PRO A 86 -3.68 3.77 -16.61
C PRO A 86 -2.34 3.99 -15.90
N ALA A 87 -1.22 3.89 -16.62
CA ALA A 87 0.09 4.12 -16.03
C ALA A 87 0.17 5.52 -15.39
N GLY A 88 0.71 5.63 -14.17
CA GLY A 88 0.75 6.92 -13.47
C GLY A 88 1.84 7.87 -13.98
N PRO A 89 1.83 9.16 -13.60
CA PRO A 89 0.68 10.04 -13.29
C PRO A 89 0.14 10.77 -14.56
N TYR A 90 0.77 10.57 -15.71
CA TYR A 90 0.52 11.35 -16.94
C TYR A 90 -0.07 10.57 -18.09
N ALA A 91 -0.14 9.25 -18.01
CA ALA A 91 -0.64 8.47 -19.13
C ALA A 91 -2.12 8.79 -19.41
N ASP A 92 -2.52 8.62 -20.67
CA ASP A 92 -3.88 8.87 -21.08
C ASP A 92 -4.85 7.82 -20.52
N LYS A 93 -6.09 8.23 -20.23
CA LYS A 93 -7.12 7.32 -19.69
C LYS A 93 -7.59 6.28 -20.71
N ALA A 94 -7.41 6.52 -22.00
CA ALA A 94 -7.76 5.59 -23.09
C ALA A 94 -7.00 4.26 -23.02
N GLN A 95 -5.89 4.18 -22.29
CA GLN A 95 -5.23 2.91 -21.97
C GLN A 95 -6.16 1.92 -21.25
N CYS A 96 -7.12 2.44 -20.47
CA CYS A 96 -8.14 1.66 -19.78
C CYS A 96 -9.53 2.24 -20.09
N PRO A 97 -10.21 1.79 -21.16
CA PRO A 97 -11.52 2.33 -21.57
C PRO A 97 -12.58 2.32 -20.46
N CYS A 98 -12.69 1.23 -19.69
CA CYS A 98 -13.60 1.17 -18.54
C CYS A 98 -13.31 2.29 -17.50
N TYR A 99 -12.04 2.50 -17.20
CA TYR A 99 -11.61 3.52 -16.22
C TYR A 99 -11.87 4.94 -16.75
N ARG A 100 -11.66 5.16 -18.06
CA ARG A 100 -11.98 6.42 -18.75
C ARG A 100 -13.46 6.74 -18.74
N ASP A 101 -14.30 5.75 -19.04
CA ASP A 101 -15.73 5.95 -19.33
C ASP A 101 -16.60 5.96 -18.06
N MET A 102 -16.02 5.59 -16.92
CA MET A 102 -16.68 5.65 -15.63
C MET A 102 -17.08 7.09 -15.24
N LYS A 103 -18.39 7.29 -15.07
CA LYS A 103 -19.00 8.55 -14.66
C LYS A 103 -19.60 8.46 -13.26
N ASN A 104 -19.68 9.60 -12.59
CA ASN A 104 -20.47 9.74 -11.38
C ASN A 104 -21.95 10.01 -11.76
N PRO A 105 -22.89 10.03 -10.79
CA PRO A 105 -24.29 10.31 -11.08
C PRO A 105 -24.56 11.68 -11.73
N LYS A 106 -23.60 12.61 -11.70
CA LYS A 106 -23.67 13.93 -12.35
C LYS A 106 -23.13 13.92 -13.79
N GLY A 107 -22.75 12.75 -14.32
CA GLY A 107 -22.23 12.59 -15.69
C GLY A 107 -20.76 12.98 -15.89
N THR A 108 -20.06 13.44 -14.84
CA THR A 108 -18.64 13.81 -14.92
C THR A 108 -17.72 12.61 -14.67
N SER A 109 -16.48 12.67 -15.16
CA SER A 109 -15.50 11.59 -14.99
C SER A 109 -15.31 11.29 -13.50
N LYS A 110 -15.49 10.02 -13.12
CA LYS A 110 -15.38 9.59 -11.73
C LYS A 110 -13.93 9.28 -11.34
N CYS A 111 -13.18 8.69 -12.27
CA CYS A 111 -11.85 8.16 -11.99
C CYS A 111 -10.78 9.25 -12.18
N PRO A 112 -9.76 9.31 -11.30
CA PRO A 112 -8.69 10.32 -11.38
C PRO A 112 -7.83 10.16 -12.63
#